data_AF-A0A9E3EH68-F1
#
_entry.id   AF-A0A9E3EH68-F1
#
_cell.length_a   1.000
_cell.length_b   1.000
_cell.length_c   1.000
_cell.angle_alpha   90.00
_cell.angle_beta   90.00
_cell.angle_gamma   90.00
#
_symmetry.space_group_name_H-M   'P 1'
#
loop_
_entity.id
_entity.type
_entity.pdbx_description
1 polymer ?
#
loop_
_entity_poly.entity_id
_entity_poly.type
_entity_poly.pdbx_seq_one_letter_code
_entity_poly.pdbx_strand_id
1 'polypeptide(L)'
;MTSFVAAAISWLTLHWRLTMTAFALSVAASFKRLVESDDARAQRLRHEEKKRLRQLAENIASYACKVHQRYPTGDVIVSQRDLAEQLRKTPSSVSTALNLLLEEQKVQRASLPGYWKLNV
;
A
#
# COMPACT_ATOMS: atom_id res chain seq x y z
N MET A 1 -68.03 10.40 11.17
CA MET A 1 -67.19 10.65 9.97
C MET A 1 -65.71 10.91 10.29
N THR A 2 -65.30 10.98 11.56
CA THR A 2 -63.92 11.28 11.98
C THR A 2 -62.98 10.06 12.03
N SER A 3 -63.52 8.83 12.17
CA SER A 3 -62.72 7.60 12.29
C SER A 3 -62.05 7.15 10.99
N PHE A 4 -62.70 7.36 9.84
CA PHE A 4 -62.16 6.97 8.53
C PHE A 4 -60.97 7.84 8.10
N VAL A 5 -61.01 9.14 8.42
CA VAL A 5 -59.95 10.09 8.09
C VAL A 5 -58.69 9.81 8.92
N ALA A 6 -58.86 9.48 10.20
CA ALA A 6 -57.75 9.10 11.09
C ALA A 6 -57.05 7.82 10.63
N ALA A 7 -57.82 6.82 10.17
CA ALA A 7 -57.26 5.57 9.63
C ALA A 7 -56.45 5.81 8.35
N ALA A 8 -56.93 6.68 7.45
CA ALA A 8 -56.21 7.02 6.21
C ALA A 8 -54.88 7.76 6.47
N ILE A 9 -54.85 8.67 7.44
CA ILE A 9 -53.62 9.39 7.84
C ILE A 9 -52.64 8.45 8.55
N SER A 10 -53.14 7.55 9.41
CA SER A 10 -52.31 6.53 10.07
C SER A 10 -51.69 5.57 9.06
N TRP A 11 -52.44 5.18 8.04
CA TRP A 11 -51.95 4.35 6.94
C TRP A 11 -50.84 5.10 6.19
N LEU A 12 -51.10 6.34 5.75
CA LEU A 12 -50.16 7.14 4.98
C LEU A 12 -48.85 7.39 5.72
N THR A 13 -48.91 7.69 7.01
CA THR A 13 -47.73 7.91 7.86
C THR A 13 -46.91 6.63 8.07
N LEU A 14 -47.57 5.48 8.17
CA LEU A 14 -46.89 4.18 8.28
C LEU A 14 -46.14 3.83 6.99
N HIS A 15 -46.77 4.00 5.83
CA HIS A 15 -46.13 3.73 4.53
C HIS A 15 -45.00 4.71 4.22
N TRP A 16 -45.14 5.98 4.60
CA TRP A 16 -44.05 6.95 4.47
C TRP A 16 -42.83 6.59 5.31
N ARG A 17 -43.04 6.09 6.54
CA ARG A 17 -41.94 5.63 7.40
C ARG A 17 -41.23 4.40 6.82
N LEU A 18 -42.00 3.44 6.29
CA LEU A 18 -41.44 2.23 5.69
C LEU A 18 -40.62 2.50 4.43
N THR A 19 -41.06 3.44 3.59
CA THR A 19 -40.32 3.82 2.37
C THR A 19 -39.01 4.55 2.71
N MET A 20 -39.02 5.43 3.71
CA MET A 20 -37.82 6.12 4.17
C MET A 20 -36.78 5.16 4.75
N THR A 21 -37.19 4.18 5.57
CA THR A 21 -36.25 3.20 6.13
C THR A 21 -35.68 2.29 5.05
N ALA A 22 -36.50 1.84 4.10
CA ALA A 22 -36.04 1.04 2.97
C ALA A 22 -35.03 1.80 2.08
N PHE A 23 -35.29 3.07 1.80
CA PHE A 23 -34.37 3.91 1.01
C PHE A 23 -33.03 4.13 1.73
N ALA A 24 -33.07 4.44 3.03
CA ALA A 24 -31.85 4.62 3.83
C ALA A 24 -30.99 3.34 3.87
N LEU A 25 -31.62 2.17 4.01
CA LEU A 25 -30.92 0.88 3.96
C LEU A 25 -30.29 0.60 2.59
N SER A 26 -31.01 0.91 1.51
CA SER A 26 -30.50 0.74 0.14
C SER A 26 -29.27 1.62 -0.12
N VAL A 27 -29.32 2.88 0.31
CA VAL A 27 -28.21 3.82 0.19
C VAL A 27 -27.01 3.35 1.01
N ALA A 28 -27.22 2.99 2.28
CA ALA A 28 -26.14 2.49 3.14
C ALA A 28 -25.49 1.21 2.59
N ALA A 29 -26.27 0.29 2.03
CA ALA A 29 -25.75 -0.93 1.41
C ALA A 29 -24.91 -0.63 0.16
N SER A 30 -25.34 0.31 -0.68
CA SER A 30 -24.58 0.77 -1.85
C SER A 30 -23.27 1.43 -1.46
N PHE A 31 -23.28 2.32 -0.46
CA PHE A 31 -22.06 2.95 0.05
C PHE A 31 -21.08 1.91 0.62
N LYS A 32 -21.57 0.95 1.42
CA LYS A 32 -20.72 -0.11 1.97
C LYS A 32 -20.07 -0.94 0.87
N ARG A 33 -20.82 -1.34 -0.17
CA ARG A 33 -20.27 -2.07 -1.32
C ARG A 33 -19.23 -1.27 -2.08
N LEU A 34 -19.44 0.05 -2.23
CA LEU A 34 -18.49 0.92 -2.91
C LEU A 34 -17.17 1.01 -2.12
N VAL A 35 -17.26 1.24 -0.80
CA VAL A 35 -16.09 1.27 0.10
C VAL A 35 -15.36 -0.07 0.09
N GLU A 36 -16.08 -1.19 0.19
CA GLU A 36 -15.48 -2.53 0.14
C GLU A 36 -14.77 -2.79 -1.20
N SER A 37 -15.34 -2.29 -2.30
CA SER A 37 -14.70 -2.38 -3.63
C SER A 37 -13.43 -1.53 -3.71
N ASP A 38 -13.46 -0.32 -3.16
CA ASP A 38 -12.29 0.58 -3.13
C ASP A 38 -11.19 0.06 -2.20
N ASP A 39 -11.54 -0.52 -1.05
CA ASP A 39 -10.59 -1.18 -0.15
C ASP A 39 -9.91 -2.37 -0.83
N ALA A 40 -10.68 -3.20 -1.56
CA ALA A 40 -10.12 -4.32 -2.33
C ALA A 40 -9.17 -3.84 -3.43
N ARG A 41 -9.50 -2.72 -4.11
CA ARG A 41 -8.61 -2.09 -5.10
C ARG A 41 -7.35 -1.51 -4.47
N ALA A 42 -7.48 -0.83 -3.34
CA ALA A 42 -6.36 -0.25 -2.59
C ALA A 42 -5.42 -1.34 -2.06
N GLN A 43 -5.96 -2.46 -1.57
CA GLN A 43 -5.14 -3.61 -1.14
C GLN A 43 -4.35 -4.22 -2.30
N ARG A 44 -4.95 -4.36 -3.49
CA ARG A 44 -4.24 -4.85 -4.68
C ARG A 44 -3.07 -3.95 -5.06
N LEU A 45 -3.29 -2.63 -5.11
CA LEU A 45 -2.24 -1.65 -5.41
C LEU A 45 -1.10 -1.72 -4.39
N ARG A 46 -1.43 -1.76 -3.08
CA ARG A 46 -0.43 -1.93 -2.01
C ARG A 46 0.34 -3.24 -2.16
N HIS A 47 -0.31 -4.32 -2.58
CA HIS A 47 0.33 -5.61 -2.73
C HIS A 47 1.27 -5.64 -3.95
N GLU A 48 0.87 -5.04 -5.07
CA GLU A 48 1.73 -4.86 -6.25
C GLU A 48 2.94 -3.98 -5.94
N GLU A 49 2.75 -2.88 -5.21
CA GLU A 49 3.84 -2.00 -4.78
C GLU A 49 4.84 -2.74 -3.88
N LYS A 50 4.34 -3.51 -2.90
CA LYS A 50 5.20 -4.38 -2.07
C LYS A 50 5.96 -5.40 -2.90
N LYS A 51 5.34 -6.01 -3.92
CA LYS A 51 6.03 -6.93 -4.83
C LYS A 51 7.14 -6.22 -5.62
N ARG A 52 6.87 -5.02 -6.14
CA ARG A 52 7.88 -4.20 -6.85
C ARG A 52 9.05 -3.82 -5.94
N LEU A 53 8.77 -3.45 -4.69
CA LEU A 53 9.81 -3.14 -3.71
C LEU A 53 10.65 -4.37 -3.34
N ARG A 54 10.01 -5.53 -3.15
CA ARG A 54 10.73 -6.81 -2.93
C ARG A 54 11.61 -7.19 -4.12
N GLN A 55 11.11 -7.03 -5.34
CA GLN A 55 11.89 -7.28 -6.54
C GLN A 55 13.08 -6.32 -6.66
N LEU A 56 12.91 -5.05 -6.29
CA LEU A 56 14.03 -4.10 -6.21
C LEU A 56 15.04 -4.52 -5.15
N ALA A 57 14.59 -4.93 -3.97
CA ALA A 57 15.44 -5.43 -2.90
C ALA A 57 16.26 -6.67 -3.35
N GLU A 58 15.64 -7.60 -4.06
CA GLU A 58 16.29 -8.79 -4.61
C GLU A 58 17.33 -8.45 -5.68
N ASN A 59 17.03 -7.48 -6.55
CA ASN A 59 18.00 -6.98 -7.54
C ASN A 59 19.21 -6.31 -6.88
N ILE A 60 18.99 -5.56 -5.79
CA ILE A 60 20.07 -4.93 -5.00
C ILE A 60 20.93 -6.02 -4.35
N ALA A 61 20.32 -7.04 -3.76
CA ALA A 61 21.04 -8.16 -3.16
C ALA A 61 21.84 -8.95 -4.23
N SER A 62 21.27 -9.20 -5.40
CA SER A 62 21.96 -9.85 -6.51
C SER A 62 23.15 -9.03 -7.01
N TYR A 63 22.99 -7.71 -7.12
CA TYR A 63 24.08 -6.80 -7.44
C TYR A 63 25.18 -6.84 -6.38
N ALA A 64 24.81 -6.76 -5.10
CA ALA A 64 25.75 -6.86 -3.98
C ALA A 64 26.57 -8.16 -4.05
N CYS A 65 25.91 -9.29 -4.28
CA CYS A 65 26.55 -10.60 -4.39
C CYS A 65 27.53 -10.65 -5.57
N LYS A 66 27.16 -10.12 -6.74
CA LYS A 66 28.07 -10.03 -7.91
C LYS A 66 29.27 -9.14 -7.65
N VAL A 67 29.09 -8.02 -6.96
CA VAL A 67 30.21 -7.12 -6.60
C VAL A 67 31.13 -7.79 -5.58
N HIS A 68 30.58 -8.45 -4.57
CA HIS A 68 31.36 -9.18 -3.58
C HIS A 68 32.15 -10.35 -4.19
N GLN A 69 31.56 -11.09 -5.14
CA GLN A 69 32.31 -12.10 -5.91
C GLN A 69 33.49 -11.51 -6.68
N ARG A 70 33.40 -10.25 -7.12
CA ARG A 70 34.48 -9.56 -7.85
C ARG A 70 35.51 -8.92 -6.92
N TYR A 71 35.10 -8.52 -5.71
CA TYR A 71 35.93 -7.85 -4.71
C TYR A 71 35.65 -8.46 -3.31
N PRO A 72 36.17 -9.67 -3.02
CA PRO A 72 35.80 -10.45 -1.84
C PRO A 72 36.28 -9.83 -0.51
N THR A 73 37.35 -9.03 -0.55
CA THR A 73 38.01 -8.46 0.63
C THR A 73 37.56 -7.04 0.98
N GLY A 74 36.67 -6.43 0.18
CA GLY A 74 36.23 -5.05 0.37
C GLY A 74 34.77 -4.94 0.82
N ASP A 75 34.50 -4.05 1.77
CA ASP A 75 33.14 -3.63 2.10
C ASP A 75 32.50 -2.94 0.89
N VAL A 76 31.35 -3.45 0.42
CA VAL A 76 30.64 -2.85 -0.70
C VAL A 76 29.82 -1.66 -0.21
N ILE A 77 30.41 -0.47 -0.33
CA ILE A 77 29.74 0.81 -0.01
C ILE A 77 29.20 1.40 -1.30
N VAL A 78 27.89 1.62 -1.35
CA VAL A 78 27.19 2.19 -2.51
C VAL A 78 26.42 3.45 -2.12
N SER A 79 26.51 4.45 -3.00
CA SER A 79 25.69 5.66 -2.94
C SER A 79 24.25 5.34 -3.32
N GLN A 80 23.29 5.88 -2.57
CA GLN A 80 21.87 5.77 -2.91
C GLN A 80 21.57 6.35 -4.31
N ARG A 81 22.27 7.42 -4.70
CA ARG A 81 22.06 8.07 -6.01
C ARG A 81 22.57 7.19 -7.15
N ASP A 82 23.75 6.60 -6.99
CA ASP A 82 24.34 5.71 -7.97
C ASP A 82 23.48 4.46 -8.14
N LEU A 83 22.96 3.91 -7.04
CA LEU A 83 22.01 2.80 -7.07
C LEU A 83 20.71 3.17 -7.81
N ALA A 84 20.21 4.40 -7.61
CA ALA A 84 19.02 4.91 -8.27
C ALA A 84 19.24 5.07 -9.78
N GLU A 85 20.39 5.58 -10.19
CA GLU A 85 20.78 5.69 -11.61
C GLU A 85 20.94 4.31 -12.25
N GLN A 86 21.64 3.39 -11.58
CA GLN A 86 21.88 2.05 -12.09
C GLN A 86 20.59 1.22 -12.21
N LEU A 87 19.67 1.36 -11.25
CA LEU A 87 18.36 0.68 -11.27
C LEU A 87 17.33 1.44 -12.12
N ARG A 88 17.67 2.63 -12.64
CA ARG A 88 16.75 3.55 -13.34
C ARG A 88 15.46 3.79 -12.54
N LYS A 89 15.60 4.01 -11.23
CA LYS A 89 14.49 4.26 -10.29
C LYS A 89 14.67 5.57 -9.56
N THR A 90 13.56 6.06 -9.01
CA THR A 90 13.55 7.24 -8.15
C THR A 90 14.33 6.97 -6.86
N PRO A 91 15.14 7.92 -6.38
CA PRO A 91 15.95 7.75 -5.18
C PRO A 91 15.10 7.48 -3.93
N SER A 92 13.86 7.98 -3.88
CA SER A 92 12.89 7.68 -2.82
C SER A 92 12.54 6.18 -2.75
N SER A 93 12.23 5.56 -3.88
CA SER A 93 11.91 4.12 -3.95
C SER A 93 13.11 3.26 -3.57
N VAL A 94 14.31 3.70 -3.90
CA VAL A 94 15.56 3.06 -3.47
C VAL A 94 15.75 3.17 -1.96
N SER A 95 15.51 4.33 -1.34
CA SER A 95 15.57 4.44 0.13
C SER A 95 14.57 3.53 0.83
N THR A 96 13.36 3.40 0.29
CA THR A 96 12.35 2.50 0.86
C THR A 96 12.79 1.04 0.75
N ALA A 97 13.32 0.62 -0.40
CA ALA A 97 13.85 -0.74 -0.58
C ALA A 97 15.07 -1.02 0.32
N LEU A 98 15.98 -0.06 0.48
CA LEU A 98 17.13 -0.18 1.37
C LEU A 98 16.72 -0.26 2.85
N ASN A 99 15.69 0.49 3.27
CA ASN A 99 15.13 0.37 4.62
C ASN A 99 14.50 -1.00 4.87
N LEU A 100 13.83 -1.61 3.88
CA LEU A 100 13.34 -2.99 4.00
C LEU A 100 14.49 -4.00 4.11
N LEU A 101 15.55 -3.81 3.32
CA LEU A 101 16.74 -4.65 3.40
C LEU A 101 17.52 -4.49 4.71
N LEU A 102 17.42 -3.31 5.36
CA LEU A 102 18.00 -3.05 6.67
C LEU A 102 17.29 -3.87 7.75
N GLU A 103 15.96 -3.99 7.68
CA GLU A 103 15.18 -4.88 8.56
C GLU A 103 15.54 -6.35 8.35
N GLU A 104 15.84 -6.75 7.11
CA GLU A 104 16.30 -8.10 6.75
C GLU A 104 17.80 -8.35 7.04
N GLN A 105 18.53 -7.39 7.63
CA GLN A 105 19.97 -7.44 7.93
C GLN A 105 20.90 -7.65 6.72
N LYS A 106 20.38 -7.46 5.50
CA LYS A 106 21.12 -7.58 4.22
C LYS A 106 21.86 -6.31 3.83
N VAL A 107 21.56 -5.18 4.47
CA VAL A 107 22.30 -3.93 4.30
C VAL A 107 22.43 -3.23 5.65
N GLN A 108 23.47 -2.43 5.79
CA GLN A 108 23.72 -1.57 6.94
C GLN A 108 23.90 -0.12 6.47
N ARG A 109 23.55 0.84 7.32
CA ARG A 109 23.87 2.24 7.04
C ARG A 109 25.38 2.43 7.14
N ALA A 110 25.98 3.05 6.12
CA ALA A 110 27.39 3.42 6.18
C ALA A 110 27.60 4.61 7.12
N SER A 111 28.85 4.89 7.49
CA SER A 111 29.18 6.09 8.30
C SER A 111 28.84 7.41 7.60
N LEU A 112 28.69 7.41 6.27
CA LEU A 112 28.33 8.59 5.48
C LEU A 112 26.83 8.60 5.15
N PRO A 113 26.13 9.74 5.36
CA PRO A 113 24.72 9.85 5.05
C PRO A 113 24.46 9.68 3.55
N GLY A 114 23.49 8.85 3.18
CA GLY A 114 23.18 8.52 1.79
C GLY A 114 24.02 7.38 1.21
N TYR A 115 24.95 6.83 1.98
CA TYR A 115 25.72 5.65 1.63
C TYR A 115 25.27 4.43 2.43
N TRP A 116 25.31 3.28 1.78
CA TRP A 116 24.86 2.02 2.32
C TRP A 116 25.93 0.97 2.14
N LYS A 117 26.20 0.23 3.22
CA LYS A 117 27.05 -0.94 3.20
C LYS A 117 26.17 -2.15 2.89
N LEU A 118 26.44 -2.84 1.79
CA LEU A 118 25.71 -4.07 1.46
C LEU A 118 26.33 -5.21 2.27
N ASN A 119 25.52 -5.89 3.06
CA ASN A 119 25.92 -7.03 3.88
C ASN A 119 25.60 -8.29 3.06
N VAL A 120 26.62 -8.84 2.39
CA VAL A 120 26.51 -10.08 1.60
C VAL A 120 26.84 -11.26 2.46
#